data_AF-A0A9E3JS77-F1
#
_entry.id   AF-A0A9E3JS77-F1
#
_cell.length_a   1.000
_cell.length_b   1.000
_cell.length_c   1.000
_cell.angle_alpha   90.00
_cell.angle_beta   90.00
_cell.angle_gamma   90.00
#
_symmetry.space_group_name_H-M   'P 1'
#
loop_
_entity.id
_entity.type
_entity.pdbx_description
1 polymer ?
#
loop_
_entity_poly.entity_id
_entity_poly.type
_entity_poly.pdbx_seq_one_letter_code
_entity_poly.pdbx_strand_id
1 'polypeptide(L)'
;MPLQAQTQNNITAFTGFGQFDLQLAPIHGGGLLNVNVRLRYVDVRTNPTVPLHAWANQHAAAVTNYWNNKFRFRSAGGDVVSVRFNVTSVTAGEHFTVRLNDGAYGSGSGLKFAHSGLNGDPCNVGIGNVYLDLNDPDCLPYYLGNATTLQGGVINPDRMGLLMGERQRVVNAVVGNVTTRGAGAAQADFFDVPLTRNVGGGWSVAVGARAGLDAFCQAVAATPAWLGQPGLVIHATSGLRDKLTEMINTVELYVRARGVTGQIGRDPTKTSRKFKMPFTAHAQTATVRVEIADTMTMVRNWQSLYCVAAHEFGHCIGLPDEYLDYSGFNNATIRQSQPRWDQLCGVNEANVPTRNWHGQFNDSMMSIGDRLYPCHAVTLWKALDDMTQNAPNSMTAQRWTVVAP
;
A
#
# COMPACT_ATOMS: atom_id res chain seq x y z
N MET A 1 -13.47 30.92 -20.27
CA MET A 1 -13.29 30.49 -21.67
C MET A 1 -13.30 28.98 -21.68
N PRO A 2 -13.76 28.30 -22.75
CA PRO A 2 -13.76 26.84 -22.80
C PRO A 2 -12.32 26.31 -22.79
N LEU A 3 -12.14 25.15 -22.15
CA LEU A 3 -10.89 24.39 -22.15
C LEU A 3 -10.42 24.13 -23.58
N GLN A 4 -9.16 24.45 -23.89
CA GLN A 4 -8.55 24.21 -25.21
C GLN A 4 -7.67 22.95 -25.18
N ALA A 5 -7.55 22.28 -26.34
CA ALA A 5 -6.63 21.16 -26.50
C ALA A 5 -5.18 21.66 -26.53
N GLN A 6 -4.31 21.01 -25.76
CA GLN A 6 -2.88 21.35 -25.65
C GLN A 6 -2.04 20.09 -25.53
N THR A 7 -0.82 20.12 -26.04
CA THR A 7 0.15 19.03 -25.93
C THR A 7 1.55 19.61 -25.71
N GLN A 8 2.30 19.07 -24.76
CA GLN A 8 3.69 19.44 -24.50
C GLN A 8 4.50 18.17 -24.20
N ASN A 9 5.55 17.95 -24.98
CA ASN A 9 6.34 16.71 -24.96
C ASN A 9 7.66 16.88 -24.19
N ASN A 10 8.19 15.77 -23.68
CA ASN A 10 9.49 15.65 -23.01
C ASN A 10 9.68 16.56 -21.78
N ILE A 11 8.59 16.88 -21.07
CA ILE A 11 8.59 17.70 -19.86
C ILE A 11 9.41 17.00 -18.79
N THR A 12 10.50 17.62 -18.34
CA THR A 12 11.18 17.27 -17.08
C THR A 12 10.36 17.81 -15.91
N ALA A 13 10.07 16.99 -14.90
CA ALA A 13 9.26 17.46 -13.78
C ALA A 13 10.02 18.52 -12.94
N PHE A 14 9.29 19.39 -12.25
CA PHE A 14 9.86 20.52 -11.50
C PHE A 14 10.91 20.12 -10.44
N THR A 15 10.84 18.90 -9.92
CA THR A 15 11.83 18.32 -8.99
C THR A 15 13.22 18.15 -9.64
N GLY A 16 13.32 18.21 -10.96
CA GLY A 16 14.51 17.83 -11.76
C GLY A 16 14.62 16.32 -12.00
N PHE A 17 13.64 15.57 -11.52
CA PHE A 17 13.54 14.11 -11.52
C PHE A 17 12.24 13.74 -12.24
N GLY A 18 12.19 12.64 -12.99
CA GLY A 18 11.01 12.28 -13.80
C GLY A 18 10.84 13.10 -15.09
N GLN A 19 10.20 12.47 -16.09
CA GLN A 19 10.01 13.00 -17.43
C GLN A 19 8.80 12.35 -18.11
N PHE A 20 7.95 13.16 -18.76
CA PHE A 20 6.71 12.71 -19.38
C PHE A 20 6.25 13.66 -20.51
N ASP A 21 5.23 13.25 -21.27
CA ASP A 21 4.47 14.13 -22.16
C ASP A 21 3.10 14.44 -21.52
N LEU A 22 2.62 15.68 -21.60
CA LEU A 22 1.25 16.03 -21.26
C LEU A 22 0.42 16.26 -22.53
N GLN A 23 -0.81 15.75 -22.51
CA GLN A 23 -1.85 16.08 -23.49
C GLN A 23 -3.17 16.37 -22.77
N LEU A 24 -3.59 17.63 -22.83
CA LEU A 24 -4.87 18.13 -22.34
C LEU A 24 -5.92 18.01 -23.45
N ALA A 25 -6.94 17.20 -23.23
CA ALA A 25 -8.03 16.97 -24.17
C ALA A 25 -9.38 17.44 -23.57
N PRO A 26 -10.04 18.45 -24.15
CA PRO A 26 -11.40 18.84 -23.76
C PRO A 26 -12.41 17.74 -24.06
N ILE A 27 -13.37 17.53 -23.15
CA ILE A 27 -14.48 16.58 -23.32
C ILE A 27 -15.80 17.27 -22.91
N HIS A 28 -16.94 16.76 -23.38
CA HIS A 28 -18.23 17.32 -22.95
C HIS A 28 -18.40 17.18 -21.43
N GLY A 29 -18.43 18.31 -20.72
CA GLY A 29 -18.53 18.37 -19.25
C GLY A 29 -17.20 18.47 -18.50
N GLY A 30 -16.05 18.62 -19.17
CA GLY A 30 -14.75 18.83 -18.49
C GLY A 30 -13.54 18.60 -19.39
N GLY A 31 -12.50 17.95 -18.87
CA GLY A 31 -11.35 17.52 -19.66
C GLY A 31 -10.72 16.21 -19.19
N LEU A 32 -9.78 15.74 -19.98
CA LEU A 32 -8.91 14.61 -19.71
C LEU A 32 -7.46 15.08 -19.86
N LEU A 33 -6.67 14.96 -18.79
CA LEU A 33 -5.22 15.14 -18.86
C LEU A 33 -4.57 13.77 -19.01
N ASN A 34 -3.98 13.51 -20.17
CA ASN A 34 -3.17 12.33 -20.41
C ASN A 34 -1.71 12.66 -20.08
N VAL A 35 -1.12 11.85 -19.21
CA VAL A 35 0.29 11.85 -18.83
C VAL A 35 0.92 10.62 -19.48
N ASN A 36 1.71 10.83 -20.53
CA ASN A 36 2.27 9.73 -21.31
C ASN A 36 3.73 9.52 -20.94
N VAL A 37 4.10 8.29 -20.57
CA VAL A 37 5.47 7.91 -20.24
C VAL A 37 5.93 6.85 -21.23
N ARG A 38 6.99 7.15 -21.98
CA ARG A 38 7.60 6.27 -22.98
C ARG A 38 8.76 5.52 -22.32
N LEU A 39 8.64 4.21 -22.18
CA LEU A 39 9.63 3.35 -21.50
C LEU A 39 10.24 2.37 -22.50
N ARG A 40 11.58 2.36 -22.61
CA ARG A 40 12.31 1.32 -23.36
C ARG A 40 12.70 0.18 -22.43
N TYR A 41 11.94 -0.90 -22.48
CA TYR A 41 12.28 -2.12 -21.74
C TYR A 41 13.44 -2.85 -22.43
N VAL A 42 14.44 -3.25 -21.64
CA VAL A 42 15.63 -3.97 -22.08
C VAL A 42 15.82 -5.17 -21.16
N ASP A 43 15.86 -6.37 -21.73
CA ASP A 43 16.22 -7.57 -20.97
C ASP A 43 17.75 -7.71 -20.94
N VAL A 44 18.34 -7.67 -19.75
CA VAL A 44 19.77 -7.95 -19.52
C VAL A 44 19.98 -9.19 -18.63
N ARG A 45 18.93 -9.99 -18.43
CA ARG A 45 19.00 -11.30 -17.76
C ARG A 45 19.73 -12.32 -18.62
N THR A 46 20.52 -13.18 -17.97
CA THR A 46 21.15 -14.36 -18.57
C THR A 46 20.12 -15.45 -18.86
N ASN A 47 19.11 -15.60 -17.99
CA ASN A 47 18.09 -16.65 -18.09
C ASN A 47 16.66 -16.07 -17.86
N PRO A 48 16.12 -15.29 -18.82
CA PRO A 48 14.79 -14.69 -18.68
C PRO A 48 13.67 -15.73 -18.70
N THR A 49 13.09 -16.02 -17.53
CA THR A 49 11.98 -16.98 -17.36
C THR A 49 10.60 -16.43 -17.73
N VAL A 50 10.46 -15.10 -17.86
CA VAL A 50 9.21 -14.41 -18.20
C VAL A 50 9.47 -13.37 -19.29
N PRO A 51 8.77 -13.40 -20.44
CA PRO A 51 9.06 -12.51 -21.57
C PRO A 51 8.96 -11.01 -21.26
N LEU A 52 9.87 -10.23 -21.85
CA LEU A 52 9.95 -8.76 -21.74
C LEU A 52 8.62 -8.03 -21.98
N HIS A 53 7.79 -8.50 -22.92
CA HIS A 53 6.47 -7.91 -23.19
C HIS A 53 5.44 -8.16 -22.08
N ALA A 54 5.54 -9.28 -21.36
CA ALA A 54 4.66 -9.56 -20.22
C ALA A 54 4.94 -8.62 -19.06
N TRP A 55 6.23 -8.30 -18.82
CA TRP A 55 6.67 -7.29 -17.87
C TRP A 55 6.12 -5.89 -18.20
N ALA A 56 6.28 -5.45 -19.45
CA ALA A 56 5.76 -4.15 -19.90
C ALA A 56 4.23 -4.05 -19.73
N ASN A 57 3.50 -5.12 -20.04
CA ASN A 57 2.04 -5.19 -19.86
C ASN A 57 1.64 -5.19 -18.38
N GLN A 58 2.35 -5.90 -17.51
CA GLN A 58 2.10 -5.90 -16.07
C GLN A 58 2.33 -4.52 -15.44
N HIS A 59 3.43 -3.84 -15.79
CA HIS A 59 3.70 -2.48 -15.33
C HIS A 59 2.62 -1.48 -15.79
N ALA A 60 2.23 -1.51 -17.07
CA ALA A 60 1.14 -0.66 -17.59
C ALA A 60 -0.22 -0.96 -16.91
N ALA A 61 -0.50 -2.22 -16.57
CA ALA A 61 -1.70 -2.61 -15.82
C ALA A 61 -1.66 -2.14 -14.36
N ALA A 62 -0.51 -2.24 -13.68
CA ALA A 62 -0.32 -1.71 -12.34
C ALA A 62 -0.58 -0.20 -12.29
N VAL A 63 0.01 0.56 -13.22
CA VAL A 63 -0.23 2.02 -13.34
C VAL A 63 -1.71 2.32 -13.60
N THR A 64 -2.36 1.54 -14.47
CA THR A 64 -3.80 1.67 -14.73
C THR A 64 -4.65 1.45 -13.48
N ASN A 65 -4.33 0.47 -12.65
CA ASN A 65 -5.13 0.14 -11.46
C ASN A 65 -4.89 1.13 -10.30
N TYR A 66 -3.63 1.53 -10.10
CA TYR A 66 -3.23 2.33 -8.95
C TYR A 66 -3.29 3.83 -9.19
N TRP A 67 -3.07 4.33 -10.41
CA TRP A 67 -2.96 5.77 -10.70
C TRP A 67 -4.11 6.36 -11.55
N ASN A 68 -4.74 5.59 -12.45
CA ASN A 68 -5.69 6.18 -13.40
C ASN A 68 -7.00 6.67 -12.77
N ASN A 69 -7.42 7.88 -13.16
CA ASN A 69 -8.59 8.60 -12.66
C ASN A 69 -8.55 8.91 -11.15
N LYS A 70 -7.39 8.75 -10.49
CA LYS A 70 -7.20 9.03 -9.06
C LYS A 70 -7.01 10.51 -8.78
N PHE A 71 -6.40 11.26 -9.70
CA PHE A 71 -6.26 12.71 -9.55
C PHE A 71 -7.20 13.47 -10.48
N ARG A 72 -7.63 14.63 -10.00
CA ARG A 72 -8.41 15.61 -10.75
C ARG A 72 -7.83 17.00 -10.48
N PHE A 73 -7.81 17.85 -11.50
CA PHE A 73 -7.46 19.26 -11.34
C PHE A 73 -8.67 20.12 -11.71
N ARG A 74 -8.86 21.23 -11.00
CA ARG A 74 -9.90 22.23 -11.33
C ARG A 74 -9.26 23.54 -11.73
N SER A 75 -9.60 24.07 -12.90
CA SER A 75 -9.15 25.38 -13.37
C SER A 75 -9.85 26.49 -12.57
N ALA A 76 -9.24 27.68 -12.50
CA ALA A 76 -9.92 28.88 -12.00
C ALA A 76 -11.21 29.25 -12.78
N GLY A 77 -11.41 28.70 -13.98
CA GLY A 77 -12.65 28.82 -14.77
C GLY A 77 -13.77 27.85 -14.34
N GLY A 78 -13.48 26.91 -13.45
CA GLY A 78 -14.42 25.88 -12.98
C GLY A 78 -14.34 24.55 -13.73
N ASP A 79 -13.61 24.47 -14.84
CA ASP A 79 -13.40 23.23 -15.60
C ASP A 79 -12.71 22.20 -14.70
N VAL A 80 -13.21 20.96 -14.68
CA VAL A 80 -12.55 19.84 -13.99
C VAL A 80 -11.97 18.88 -15.01
N VAL A 81 -10.69 18.54 -14.85
CA VAL A 81 -9.99 17.57 -15.69
C VAL A 81 -9.58 16.36 -14.86
N SER A 82 -9.85 15.16 -15.38
CA SER A 82 -9.41 13.90 -14.76
C SER A 82 -8.05 13.49 -15.31
N VAL A 83 -7.18 12.93 -14.48
CA VAL A 83 -5.84 12.47 -14.91
C VAL A 83 -5.88 11.00 -15.33
N ARG A 84 -5.25 10.68 -16.47
CA ARG A 84 -4.88 9.32 -16.86
C ARG A 84 -3.41 9.25 -17.24
N PHE A 85 -2.81 8.13 -16.94
CA PHE A 85 -1.43 7.78 -17.18
C PHE A 85 -1.36 6.67 -18.21
N ASN A 86 -0.54 6.87 -19.23
CA ASN A 86 -0.36 5.95 -20.35
C ASN A 86 1.12 5.53 -20.41
N VAL A 87 1.44 4.33 -19.92
CA VAL A 87 2.77 3.73 -20.07
C VAL A 87 2.86 3.07 -21.46
N THR A 88 3.76 3.57 -22.30
CA THR A 88 3.99 3.05 -23.65
C THR A 88 5.36 2.39 -23.73
N SER A 89 5.40 1.11 -24.10
CA SER A 89 6.65 0.42 -24.43
C SER A 89 7.17 0.90 -25.79
N VAL A 90 8.41 1.37 -25.85
CA VAL A 90 9.06 1.87 -27.08
C VAL A 90 10.42 1.22 -27.32
N THR A 91 10.89 1.23 -28.57
CA THR A 91 12.22 0.72 -28.94
C THR A 91 13.29 1.80 -29.04
N ALA A 92 12.88 3.06 -29.21
CA ALA A 92 13.71 4.25 -29.21
C ALA A 92 12.82 5.48 -28.95
N GLY A 93 13.42 6.59 -28.50
CA GLY A 93 12.66 7.80 -28.16
C GLY A 93 11.87 7.64 -26.87
N GLU A 94 12.41 6.87 -25.93
CA GLU A 94 11.95 6.79 -24.55
C GLU A 94 12.17 8.10 -23.78
N HIS A 95 11.45 8.25 -22.67
CA HIS A 95 11.86 9.08 -21.54
C HIS A 95 12.88 8.31 -20.68
N PHE A 96 12.62 7.03 -20.41
CA PHE A 96 13.45 6.18 -19.54
C PHE A 96 13.68 4.77 -20.08
N THR A 97 14.83 4.20 -19.70
CA THR A 97 15.13 2.78 -19.93
C THR A 97 14.70 1.97 -18.71
N VAL A 98 14.15 0.77 -18.92
CA VAL A 98 13.83 -0.19 -17.85
C VAL A 98 14.64 -1.45 -18.10
N ARG A 99 15.65 -1.73 -17.26
CA ARG A 99 16.55 -2.88 -17.39
C ARG A 99 16.05 -4.03 -16.52
N LEU A 100 15.57 -5.12 -17.10
CA LEU A 100 15.30 -6.36 -16.36
C LEU A 100 16.64 -7.08 -16.15
N ASN A 101 17.06 -7.38 -14.92
CA ASN A 101 18.39 -7.93 -14.63
C ASN A 101 18.33 -9.18 -13.72
N ASP A 102 19.35 -10.03 -13.83
CA ASP A 102 19.56 -11.16 -12.93
C ASP A 102 20.19 -10.69 -11.62
N GLY A 103 19.76 -11.28 -10.51
CA GLY A 103 20.44 -11.12 -9.22
C GLY A 103 19.51 -11.16 -8.02
N ALA A 104 20.12 -11.06 -6.84
CA ALA A 104 19.45 -10.74 -5.59
C ALA A 104 19.53 -9.22 -5.33
N TYR A 105 18.66 -8.71 -4.46
CA TYR A 105 18.50 -7.30 -4.08
C TYR A 105 19.75 -6.72 -3.33
N GLY A 106 20.91 -6.61 -3.98
CA GLY A 106 22.14 -6.23 -3.26
C GLY A 106 23.38 -5.76 -4.06
N SER A 107 23.38 -5.76 -5.39
CA SER A 107 24.64 -5.56 -6.16
C SER A 107 24.51 -4.64 -7.39
N GLY A 108 24.05 -3.40 -7.20
CA GLY A 108 24.07 -2.38 -8.28
C GLY A 108 23.15 -1.18 -8.06
N SER A 109 23.38 -0.12 -8.83
CA SER A 109 22.53 1.07 -8.94
C SER A 109 21.20 0.81 -9.65
N GLY A 110 20.20 1.66 -9.41
CA GLY A 110 18.84 1.55 -9.94
C GLY A 110 17.80 1.10 -8.90
N LEU A 111 16.57 1.62 -9.06
CA LEU A 111 15.39 1.37 -8.22
C LEU A 111 14.89 -0.07 -8.38
N LYS A 112 14.34 -0.72 -7.34
CA LYS A 112 14.33 -2.20 -7.25
C LYS A 112 12.98 -2.83 -6.94
N PHE A 113 12.46 -3.54 -7.94
CA PHE A 113 11.22 -4.29 -7.87
C PHE A 113 11.35 -5.54 -6.96
N ALA A 114 10.37 -5.76 -6.08
CA ALA A 114 10.35 -6.89 -5.14
C ALA A 114 9.77 -8.18 -5.76
N HIS A 115 10.10 -9.33 -5.16
CA HIS A 115 9.70 -10.66 -5.63
C HIS A 115 8.89 -11.42 -4.56
N SER A 116 7.68 -11.90 -4.89
CA SER A 116 7.14 -13.19 -4.37
C SER A 116 5.80 -13.67 -4.99
N GLY A 117 5.87 -14.39 -6.11
CA GLY A 117 5.21 -15.70 -6.21
C GLY A 117 3.69 -15.86 -6.35
N LEU A 118 2.89 -14.87 -6.74
CA LEU A 118 1.46 -15.07 -7.06
C LEU A 118 1.12 -14.73 -8.53
N ASN A 119 0.85 -15.76 -9.33
CA ASN A 119 0.45 -15.62 -10.73
C ASN A 119 -0.89 -14.89 -10.86
N GLY A 120 -0.88 -13.70 -11.48
CA GLY A 120 -2.08 -12.95 -11.88
C GLY A 120 -2.32 -11.64 -11.12
N ASP A 121 -1.56 -11.37 -10.06
CA ASP A 121 -1.57 -10.08 -9.37
C ASP A 121 -0.68 -9.05 -10.11
N PRO A 122 -1.20 -7.89 -10.53
CA PRO A 122 -0.41 -6.84 -11.20
C PRO A 122 0.67 -6.21 -10.29
N CYS A 123 0.58 -6.38 -8.97
CA CYS A 123 1.63 -5.98 -8.02
C CYS A 123 2.81 -6.97 -8.02
N ASN A 124 2.56 -8.21 -8.45
CA ASN A 124 3.46 -9.35 -8.29
C ASN A 124 4.21 -9.64 -9.60
N VAL A 125 5.05 -8.68 -9.97
CA VAL A 125 5.79 -8.69 -11.23
C VAL A 125 6.83 -9.83 -11.21
N GLY A 126 6.57 -10.85 -12.04
CA GLY A 126 7.08 -12.20 -11.78
C GLY A 126 8.52 -12.47 -12.24
N ILE A 127 9.44 -12.56 -11.27
CA ILE A 127 10.82 -13.13 -11.40
C ILE A 127 11.84 -12.25 -12.16
N GLY A 128 12.57 -11.44 -11.40
CA GLY A 128 13.75 -10.69 -11.84
C GLY A 128 13.95 -9.44 -11.00
N ASN A 129 15.20 -9.00 -10.83
CA ASN A 129 15.47 -7.66 -10.31
C ASN A 129 15.29 -6.68 -11.47
N VAL A 130 14.17 -5.97 -11.52
CA VAL A 130 14.00 -4.87 -12.48
C VAL A 130 14.61 -3.61 -11.91
N TYR A 131 15.31 -2.87 -12.77
CA TYR A 131 15.88 -1.57 -12.50
C TYR A 131 15.32 -0.52 -13.46
N LEU A 132 14.72 0.54 -12.92
CA LEU A 132 14.44 1.75 -13.67
C LEU A 132 15.76 2.55 -13.82
N ASP A 133 16.07 2.96 -15.05
CA ASP A 133 17.27 3.68 -15.44
C ASP A 133 16.88 5.08 -15.92
N LEU A 134 17.10 6.05 -15.03
CA LEU A 134 16.62 7.44 -15.14
C LEU A 134 17.60 8.37 -15.89
N ASN A 135 18.44 7.78 -16.76
CA ASN A 135 19.54 8.42 -17.49
C ASN A 135 20.66 8.97 -16.55
N ASP A 136 21.63 9.68 -17.12
CA ASP A 136 22.84 10.17 -16.43
C ASP A 136 22.66 10.92 -15.09
N PRO A 137 21.56 11.67 -14.78
CA PRO A 137 21.44 12.33 -13.49
C PRO A 137 21.10 11.38 -12.32
N ASP A 138 21.28 10.06 -12.42
CA ASP A 138 21.02 9.11 -11.31
C ASP A 138 22.10 8.00 -11.10
N CYS A 139 23.39 8.32 -11.24
CA CYS A 139 24.49 7.41 -10.91
C CYS A 139 24.66 7.16 -9.39
N LEU A 140 23.72 6.45 -8.76
CA LEU A 140 23.72 6.14 -7.32
C LEU A 140 23.87 4.64 -6.99
N PRO A 141 24.94 4.21 -6.30
CA PRO A 141 24.98 2.88 -5.69
C PRO A 141 24.05 2.85 -4.48
N TYR A 142 22.85 2.27 -4.65
CA TYR A 142 21.85 2.19 -3.59
C TYR A 142 22.31 1.25 -2.45
N TYR A 143 22.35 1.77 -1.22
CA TYR A 143 22.54 0.95 -0.02
C TYR A 143 21.24 0.23 0.33
N LEU A 144 21.25 -1.09 0.16
CA LEU A 144 20.06 -1.93 0.27
C LEU A 144 20.19 -2.79 1.53
N GLY A 145 19.13 -2.82 2.35
CA GLY A 145 18.88 -3.99 3.18
C GLY A 145 18.75 -5.19 2.24
N ASN A 146 19.64 -6.18 2.36
CA ASN A 146 19.79 -7.25 1.39
C ASN A 146 18.50 -8.07 1.14
N ALA A 147 18.50 -8.89 0.09
CA ALA A 147 17.36 -9.74 -0.26
C ALA A 147 16.85 -10.61 0.90
N THR A 148 17.75 -11.16 1.71
CA THR A 148 17.41 -11.99 2.88
C THR A 148 16.73 -11.19 3.99
N THR A 149 17.04 -9.90 4.15
CA THR A 149 16.31 -9.00 5.06
C THR A 149 14.87 -8.78 4.57
N LEU A 150 14.64 -8.37 3.31
CA LEU A 150 13.27 -8.12 2.82
C LEU A 150 12.43 -9.42 2.65
N GLN A 151 13.00 -10.48 2.06
CA GLN A 151 12.31 -11.76 1.85
C GLN A 151 12.18 -12.57 3.15
N GLY A 152 13.11 -12.40 4.09
CA GLY A 152 13.04 -12.94 5.45
C GLY A 152 12.21 -12.10 6.42
N GLY A 153 11.49 -11.07 5.94
CA GLY A 153 10.62 -10.19 6.73
C GLY A 153 11.33 -9.27 7.73
N VAL A 154 12.66 -9.30 7.81
CA VAL A 154 13.49 -8.31 8.50
C VAL A 154 13.56 -7.04 7.64
N ILE A 155 12.40 -6.40 7.50
CA ILE A 155 12.31 -4.99 7.10
C ILE A 155 13.09 -4.17 8.15
N ASN A 156 13.67 -3.04 7.70
CA ASN A 156 14.39 -2.08 8.55
C ASN A 156 13.68 -1.90 9.92
N PRO A 157 14.39 -1.93 11.08
CA PRO A 157 13.79 -2.29 12.38
C PRO A 157 12.55 -1.51 12.79
N ASP A 158 12.40 -0.29 12.27
CA ASP A 158 11.26 0.59 12.49
C ASP A 158 9.92 -0.03 12.05
N ARG A 159 9.80 -0.68 10.87
CA ARG A 159 8.50 -1.28 10.46
C ARG A 159 8.14 -2.53 11.26
N MET A 160 9.13 -3.34 11.62
CA MET A 160 8.93 -4.44 12.58
C MET A 160 8.51 -3.87 13.94
N GLY A 161 9.17 -2.80 14.39
CA GLY A 161 8.92 -2.10 15.65
C GLY A 161 7.55 -1.41 15.73
N LEU A 162 7.06 -0.83 14.63
CA LEU A 162 5.72 -0.24 14.53
C LEU A 162 4.64 -1.33 14.60
N LEU A 163 4.77 -2.40 13.81
CA LEU A 163 3.82 -3.52 13.84
C LEU A 163 3.87 -4.27 15.19
N MET A 164 5.04 -4.46 15.80
CA MET A 164 5.19 -5.02 17.15
C MET A 164 4.65 -4.09 18.23
N GLY A 165 4.94 -2.79 18.16
CA GLY A 165 4.50 -1.80 19.13
C GLY A 165 2.98 -1.61 19.11
N GLU A 166 2.39 -1.65 17.92
CA GLU A 166 0.93 -1.60 17.73
C GLU A 166 0.25 -2.91 18.19
N ARG A 167 0.82 -4.06 17.83
CA ARG A 167 0.38 -5.37 18.36
C ARG A 167 0.44 -5.38 19.89
N GLN A 168 1.53 -4.87 20.47
CA GLN A 168 1.72 -4.73 21.91
C GLN A 168 0.73 -3.73 22.54
N ARG A 169 0.40 -2.63 21.85
CA ARG A 169 -0.64 -1.67 22.27
C ARG A 169 -2.01 -2.36 22.36
N VAL A 170 -2.36 -3.17 21.37
CA VAL A 170 -3.61 -3.96 21.37
C VAL A 170 -3.60 -5.03 22.46
N VAL A 171 -2.50 -5.78 22.65
CA VAL A 171 -2.35 -6.75 23.76
C VAL A 171 -2.51 -6.06 25.12
N ASN A 172 -1.84 -4.91 25.32
CA ASN A 172 -1.87 -4.17 26.58
C ASN A 172 -3.27 -3.64 26.91
N ALA A 173 -4.07 -3.28 25.91
CA ALA A 173 -5.45 -2.82 26.11
C ALA A 173 -6.39 -3.90 26.68
N VAL A 174 -6.05 -5.19 26.57
CA VAL A 174 -6.88 -6.31 27.08
C VAL A 174 -6.54 -6.70 28.52
N VAL A 175 -5.40 -6.23 29.07
CA VAL A 175 -4.83 -6.72 30.35
C VAL A 175 -5.76 -6.53 31.55
N GLY A 176 -6.76 -5.65 31.47
CA GLY A 176 -7.78 -5.50 32.52
C GLY A 176 -8.78 -6.67 32.66
N ASN A 177 -8.85 -7.62 31.72
CA ASN A 177 -9.86 -8.69 31.72
C ASN A 177 -9.35 -10.10 31.34
N VAL A 178 -8.03 -10.33 31.25
CA VAL A 178 -7.45 -11.62 30.81
C VAL A 178 -6.82 -12.37 31.97
N THR A 179 -7.15 -13.65 32.12
CA THR A 179 -6.36 -14.57 32.95
C THR A 179 -5.02 -14.86 32.28
N THR A 180 -4.05 -13.97 32.48
CA THR A 180 -2.66 -14.19 32.09
C THR A 180 -2.13 -15.47 32.74
N ARG A 181 -1.51 -16.37 31.96
CA ARG A 181 -0.63 -17.38 32.55
C ARG A 181 0.52 -16.66 33.27
N GLY A 182 0.98 -17.26 34.38
CA GLY A 182 1.86 -16.59 35.34
C GLY A 182 3.13 -15.99 34.74
N ALA A 183 3.63 -14.93 35.39
CA ALA A 183 4.83 -14.20 35.00
C ALA A 183 6.02 -15.15 34.74
N GLY A 184 6.54 -15.12 33.51
CA GLY A 184 7.57 -16.04 33.02
C GLY A 184 7.18 -16.76 31.73
N ALA A 185 5.88 -16.87 31.42
CA ALA A 185 5.44 -17.17 30.05
C ALA A 185 5.55 -15.92 29.16
N ALA A 186 5.82 -16.12 27.86
CA ALA A 186 5.68 -15.06 26.86
C ALA A 186 4.26 -14.48 26.91
N GLN A 187 4.14 -13.16 26.72
CA GLN A 187 2.89 -12.44 26.88
C GLN A 187 1.83 -13.03 25.94
N ALA A 188 0.70 -13.46 26.49
CA ALA A 188 -0.25 -14.28 25.75
C ALA A 188 -1.03 -13.44 24.73
N ASP A 189 -0.62 -13.54 23.47
CA ASP A 189 -1.19 -12.81 22.31
C ASP A 189 -2.62 -13.21 21.93
N PHE A 190 -3.30 -13.94 22.81
CA PHE A 190 -4.59 -14.57 22.55
C PHE A 190 -5.61 -14.28 23.66
N PHE A 191 -6.83 -14.03 23.24
CA PHE A 191 -8.00 -13.82 24.09
C PHE A 191 -8.93 -15.03 23.98
N ASP A 192 -9.10 -15.77 25.08
CA ASP A 192 -10.08 -16.85 25.15
C ASP A 192 -11.48 -16.24 25.36
N VAL A 193 -12.40 -16.47 24.43
CA VAL A 193 -13.79 -15.99 24.39
C VAL A 193 -14.74 -17.09 24.86
N PRO A 194 -15.29 -16.99 26.09
CA PRO A 194 -16.44 -17.79 26.50
C PRO A 194 -17.67 -17.53 25.61
N LEU A 195 -18.23 -18.62 25.07
CA LEU A 195 -19.50 -18.63 24.36
C LEU A 195 -20.57 -19.33 25.19
N THR A 196 -21.77 -18.74 25.23
CA THR A 196 -23.00 -19.34 25.76
C THR A 196 -23.87 -19.86 24.63
N ARG A 197 -24.49 -21.03 24.81
CA ARG A 197 -25.48 -21.56 23.87
C ARG A 197 -26.82 -20.87 24.08
N ASN A 198 -27.49 -20.44 23.02
CA ASN A 198 -28.77 -19.74 23.15
C ASN A 198 -29.93 -20.73 23.28
N VAL A 199 -31.04 -20.29 23.89
CA VAL A 199 -32.32 -21.01 23.87
C VAL A 199 -32.78 -21.11 22.40
N GLY A 200 -33.08 -22.32 21.94
CA GLY A 200 -33.41 -22.63 20.54
C GLY A 200 -32.22 -23.06 19.66
N GLY A 201 -30.97 -22.78 20.06
CA GLY A 201 -29.77 -23.16 19.30
C GLY A 201 -28.79 -22.00 19.07
N GLY A 202 -27.69 -22.25 18.35
CA GLY A 202 -26.65 -21.24 18.14
C GLY A 202 -25.81 -20.92 19.39
N TRP A 203 -24.83 -20.04 19.19
CA TRP A 203 -23.97 -19.48 20.24
C TRP A 203 -24.10 -17.96 20.29
N SER A 204 -23.68 -17.38 21.42
CA SER A 204 -23.43 -15.95 21.60
C SER A 204 -22.20 -15.76 22.47
N VAL A 205 -21.53 -14.60 22.34
CA VAL A 205 -20.48 -14.20 23.28
C VAL A 205 -21.12 -14.02 24.67
N ALA A 206 -20.60 -14.76 25.65
CA ALA A 206 -21.13 -14.79 27.01
C ALA A 206 -21.06 -13.38 27.64
N VAL A 207 -22.07 -13.00 28.43
CA VAL A 207 -22.23 -11.61 28.91
C VAL A 207 -20.97 -11.09 29.64
N GLY A 208 -20.38 -11.90 30.52
CA GLY A 208 -19.15 -11.52 31.25
C GLY A 208 -17.89 -11.40 30.40
N ALA A 209 -17.87 -11.96 29.18
CA ALA A 209 -16.75 -11.82 28.25
C ALA A 209 -16.84 -10.58 27.36
N ARG A 210 -18.02 -9.92 27.31
CA ARG A 210 -18.30 -8.83 26.36
C ARG A 210 -17.39 -7.63 26.60
N ALA A 211 -17.34 -7.08 27.81
CA ALA A 211 -16.53 -5.89 28.10
C ALA A 211 -15.04 -6.04 27.72
N GLY A 212 -14.45 -7.23 27.94
CA GLY A 212 -13.08 -7.53 27.52
C GLY A 212 -12.92 -7.59 26.00
N LEU A 213 -13.85 -8.25 25.31
CA LEU A 213 -13.82 -8.37 23.84
C LEU A 213 -14.23 -7.06 23.13
N ASP A 214 -15.10 -6.26 23.74
CA ASP A 214 -15.47 -4.90 23.33
C ASP A 214 -14.21 -4.00 23.36
N ALA A 215 -13.48 -3.99 24.49
CA ALA A 215 -12.23 -3.23 24.64
C ALA A 215 -11.12 -3.70 23.67
N PHE A 216 -10.98 -5.01 23.47
CA PHE A 216 -10.07 -5.58 22.45
C PHE A 216 -10.44 -5.11 21.04
N CYS A 217 -11.72 -5.18 20.66
CA CYS A 217 -12.15 -4.73 19.34
C CYS A 217 -11.97 -3.21 19.16
N GLN A 218 -12.20 -2.41 20.21
CA GLN A 218 -11.92 -0.97 20.19
C GLN A 218 -10.42 -0.70 20.03
N ALA A 219 -9.55 -1.48 20.69
CA ALA A 219 -8.11 -1.36 20.52
C ALA A 219 -7.68 -1.69 19.08
N VAL A 220 -8.16 -2.80 18.49
CA VAL A 220 -7.92 -3.15 17.07
C VAL A 220 -8.50 -2.10 16.13
N ALA A 221 -9.72 -1.60 16.38
CA ALA A 221 -10.37 -0.59 15.55
C ALA A 221 -9.67 0.78 15.60
N ALA A 222 -9.04 1.11 16.72
CA ALA A 222 -8.23 2.32 16.90
C ALA A 222 -6.81 2.23 16.33
N THR A 223 -6.46 1.14 15.64
CA THR A 223 -5.19 1.07 14.90
C THR A 223 -5.11 2.20 13.88
N PRO A 224 -4.00 2.96 13.80
CA PRO A 224 -3.87 4.03 12.83
C PRO A 224 -4.14 3.52 11.40
N ALA A 225 -5.00 4.23 10.67
CA ALA A 225 -5.49 3.77 9.37
C ALA A 225 -4.36 3.45 8.37
N TRP A 226 -3.21 4.11 8.51
CA TRP A 226 -2.00 3.86 7.71
C TRP A 226 -1.35 2.51 8.01
N LEU A 227 -1.18 2.15 9.28
CA LEU A 227 -0.50 0.91 9.69
C LEU A 227 -1.32 -0.35 9.36
N GLY A 228 -2.63 -0.18 9.17
CA GLY A 228 -3.57 -1.28 8.94
C GLY A 228 -3.86 -2.06 10.22
N GLN A 229 -5.12 -2.44 10.43
CA GLN A 229 -5.49 -3.18 11.63
C GLN A 229 -4.75 -4.54 11.69
N PRO A 230 -4.22 -4.95 12.86
CA PRO A 230 -3.57 -6.24 12.99
C PRO A 230 -4.55 -7.35 12.65
N GLY A 231 -4.09 -8.34 11.88
CA GLY A 231 -4.89 -9.51 11.54
C GLY A 231 -5.26 -10.30 12.80
N LEU A 232 -6.40 -10.97 12.77
CA LEU A 232 -6.83 -11.88 13.83
C LEU A 232 -6.85 -13.32 13.33
N VAL A 233 -6.68 -14.29 14.22
CA VAL A 233 -6.94 -15.71 13.95
C VAL A 233 -7.94 -16.24 14.96
N ILE A 234 -9.05 -16.81 14.48
CA ILE A 234 -10.10 -17.39 15.32
C ILE A 234 -9.94 -18.90 15.36
N HIS A 235 -9.40 -19.42 16.46
CA HIS A 235 -9.19 -20.85 16.69
C HIS A 235 -10.37 -21.43 17.46
N ALA A 236 -10.93 -22.54 16.97
CA ALA A 236 -12.05 -23.20 17.63
C ALA A 236 -11.93 -24.73 17.53
N THR A 237 -12.18 -25.41 18.65
CA THR A 237 -11.98 -26.86 18.77
C THR A 237 -13.32 -27.59 18.95
N SER A 238 -13.61 -28.59 18.12
CA SER A 238 -14.87 -29.34 18.20
C SER A 238 -14.81 -30.72 17.55
N GLY A 239 -15.53 -31.69 18.11
CA GLY A 239 -15.75 -33.02 17.49
C GLY A 239 -16.82 -33.05 16.41
N LEU A 240 -17.48 -31.92 16.12
CA LEU A 240 -18.49 -31.73 15.07
C LEU A 240 -18.15 -30.47 14.27
N ARG A 241 -18.12 -30.59 12.93
CA ARG A 241 -17.70 -29.51 12.02
C ARG A 241 -18.67 -28.32 12.07
N ASP A 242 -19.96 -28.57 12.12
CA ASP A 242 -20.99 -27.53 11.97
C ASP A 242 -21.02 -26.63 13.21
N LYS A 243 -20.97 -27.23 14.42
CA LYS A 243 -20.73 -26.50 15.68
C LYS A 243 -19.43 -25.66 15.60
N LEU A 244 -18.40 -26.16 14.95
CA LEU A 244 -17.13 -25.46 14.83
C LEU A 244 -17.29 -24.18 13.98
N THR A 245 -17.83 -24.33 12.77
CA THR A 245 -18.16 -23.20 11.88
C THR A 245 -19.09 -22.19 12.55
N GLU A 246 -20.12 -22.68 13.27
CA GLU A 246 -21.09 -21.88 14.02
C GLU A 246 -20.38 -21.02 15.09
N MET A 247 -19.51 -21.60 15.92
CA MET A 247 -18.75 -20.87 16.95
C MET A 247 -17.78 -19.84 16.35
N ILE A 248 -17.08 -20.16 15.25
CA ILE A 248 -16.19 -19.20 14.57
C ILE A 248 -17.01 -18.03 14.02
N ASN A 249 -18.10 -18.31 13.29
CA ASN A 249 -18.97 -17.28 12.73
C ASN A 249 -19.56 -16.37 13.83
N THR A 250 -19.94 -16.92 14.99
CA THR A 250 -20.42 -16.13 16.15
C THR A 250 -19.40 -15.10 16.61
N VAL A 251 -18.12 -15.47 16.72
CA VAL A 251 -17.06 -14.53 17.16
C VAL A 251 -16.68 -13.58 16.04
N GLU A 252 -16.56 -14.05 14.80
CA GLU A 252 -16.21 -13.21 13.65
C GLU A 252 -17.24 -12.09 13.42
N LEU A 253 -18.54 -12.42 13.43
CA LEU A 253 -19.61 -11.42 13.32
C LEU A 253 -19.60 -10.44 14.50
N TYR A 254 -19.30 -10.91 15.71
CA TYR A 254 -19.25 -10.06 16.90
C TYR A 254 -18.12 -9.03 16.82
N VAL A 255 -16.91 -9.41 16.37
CA VAL A 255 -15.77 -8.47 16.22
C VAL A 255 -15.91 -7.58 14.99
N ARG A 256 -16.43 -8.10 13.87
CA ARG A 256 -16.74 -7.30 12.66
C ARG A 256 -17.73 -6.17 12.96
N ALA A 257 -18.75 -6.44 13.77
CA ALA A 257 -19.73 -5.44 14.24
C ALA A 257 -19.14 -4.35 15.17
N ARG A 258 -17.83 -4.39 15.49
CA ARG A 258 -17.12 -3.44 16.35
C ARG A 258 -16.02 -2.66 15.63
N GLY A 259 -16.04 -2.66 14.29
CA GLY A 259 -15.07 -1.93 13.48
C GLY A 259 -13.77 -2.68 13.22
N VAL A 260 -13.68 -3.97 13.55
CA VAL A 260 -12.58 -4.82 13.07
C VAL A 260 -12.79 -5.09 11.58
N THR A 261 -12.08 -4.35 10.73
CA THR A 261 -12.05 -4.43 9.27
C THR A 261 -10.88 -5.24 8.74
N GLY A 262 -9.82 -5.45 9.54
CA GLY A 262 -8.63 -6.23 9.18
C GLY A 262 -8.91 -7.70 8.79
N GLN A 263 -7.88 -8.40 8.33
CA GLN A 263 -7.98 -9.82 7.97
C GLN A 263 -8.34 -10.68 9.19
N ILE A 264 -9.25 -11.63 9.02
CA ILE A 264 -9.59 -12.63 10.04
C ILE A 264 -9.36 -14.02 9.45
N GLY A 265 -8.33 -14.70 9.94
CA GLY A 265 -8.07 -16.11 9.70
C GLY A 265 -8.97 -17.00 10.57
N ARG A 266 -9.18 -18.24 10.13
CA ARG A 266 -9.99 -19.25 10.82
C ARG A 266 -9.16 -20.52 10.99
N ASP A 267 -8.97 -20.98 12.22
CA ASP A 267 -8.27 -22.23 12.54
C ASP A 267 -9.24 -23.27 13.15
N PRO A 268 -9.84 -24.14 12.31
CA PRO A 268 -10.86 -25.08 12.76
C PRO A 268 -10.29 -26.44 13.19
N THR A 269 -9.86 -26.56 14.45
CA THR A 269 -9.35 -27.82 15.01
C THR A 269 -10.47 -28.87 15.22
N LYS A 270 -10.69 -29.73 14.21
CA LYS A 270 -11.63 -30.87 14.35
C LYS A 270 -11.01 -31.99 15.18
N THR A 271 -11.57 -32.28 16.35
CA THR A 271 -11.19 -33.44 17.16
C THR A 271 -11.94 -34.71 16.73
N SER A 272 -11.54 -35.86 17.25
CA SER A 272 -12.39 -37.06 17.22
C SER A 272 -13.76 -36.77 17.86
N ARG A 273 -14.82 -37.38 17.32
CA ARG A 273 -16.17 -37.29 17.89
C ARG A 273 -16.22 -38.17 19.13
N LYS A 274 -16.12 -37.57 20.32
CA LYS A 274 -16.30 -38.28 21.60
C LYS A 274 -17.64 -39.02 21.56
N PHE A 275 -17.62 -40.32 21.90
CA PHE A 275 -18.84 -41.10 22.08
C PHE A 275 -19.70 -40.43 23.18
N LYS A 276 -20.99 -40.30 22.92
CA LYS A 276 -21.95 -39.72 23.86
C LYS A 276 -23.12 -40.70 24.00
N MET A 277 -23.49 -41.00 25.24
CA MET A 277 -24.75 -41.70 25.53
C MET A 277 -25.92 -40.86 25.01
N PRO A 278 -27.02 -41.46 24.50
CA PRO A 278 -28.09 -40.73 23.79
C PRO A 278 -28.70 -39.55 24.56
N PHE A 279 -28.69 -39.60 25.89
CA PHE A 279 -29.28 -38.62 26.79
C PHE A 279 -28.26 -37.60 27.35
N THR A 280 -27.03 -37.56 26.83
CA THR A 280 -25.98 -36.65 27.30
C THR A 280 -26.23 -35.22 26.79
N ALA A 281 -26.73 -34.35 27.67
CA ALA A 281 -27.02 -32.94 27.38
C ALA A 281 -25.91 -32.24 26.56
N HIS A 282 -26.32 -31.30 25.69
CA HIS A 282 -25.38 -30.44 24.99
C HIS A 282 -24.61 -29.57 25.98
N ALA A 283 -23.32 -29.34 25.72
CA ALA A 283 -22.56 -28.37 26.50
C ALA A 283 -23.18 -26.98 26.29
N GLN A 284 -23.53 -26.30 27.38
CA GLN A 284 -24.13 -24.96 27.34
C GLN A 284 -23.08 -23.86 27.18
N THR A 285 -21.80 -24.19 27.39
CA THR A 285 -20.66 -23.33 27.17
C THR A 285 -19.69 -23.90 26.14
N ALA A 286 -18.89 -23.02 25.57
CA ALA A 286 -17.70 -23.33 24.80
C ALA A 286 -16.68 -22.20 24.96
N THR A 287 -15.45 -22.41 24.48
CA THR A 287 -14.45 -21.35 24.36
C THR A 287 -13.94 -21.34 22.93
N VAL A 288 -13.81 -20.14 22.36
CA VAL A 288 -13.13 -19.87 21.09
C VAL A 288 -11.95 -18.96 21.41
N ARG A 289 -10.81 -19.16 20.78
CA ARG A 289 -9.63 -18.31 20.98
C ARG A 289 -9.51 -17.31 19.84
N VAL A 290 -9.25 -16.06 20.16
CA VAL A 290 -8.91 -15.00 19.20
C VAL A 290 -7.46 -14.61 19.45
N GLU A 291 -6.56 -15.00 18.54
CA GLU A 291 -5.16 -14.63 18.56
C GLU A 291 -4.92 -13.40 17.68
N ILE A 292 -4.05 -12.49 18.11
CA ILE A 292 -3.54 -11.43 17.23
C ILE A 292 -2.42 -12.04 16.39
N ALA A 293 -2.58 -11.96 15.06
CA ALA A 293 -1.62 -12.48 14.10
C ALA A 293 -0.19 -12.07 14.46
N ASP A 294 0.74 -13.00 14.27
CA ASP A 294 2.17 -12.73 14.49
C ASP A 294 2.67 -11.60 13.57
N THR A 295 3.73 -10.92 13.99
CA THR A 295 4.28 -9.79 13.23
C THR A 295 4.67 -10.16 11.80
N MET A 296 5.09 -11.40 11.52
CA MET A 296 5.44 -11.84 10.17
C MET A 296 4.20 -12.03 9.29
N THR A 297 3.07 -12.47 9.85
CA THR A 297 1.77 -12.47 9.17
C THR A 297 1.25 -11.05 8.95
N MET A 298 1.39 -10.15 9.94
CA MET A 298 1.06 -8.74 9.75
C MET A 298 1.90 -8.10 8.62
N VAL A 299 3.22 -8.34 8.62
CA VAL A 299 4.15 -7.92 7.56
C VAL A 299 3.72 -8.47 6.20
N ARG A 300 3.43 -9.77 6.06
CA ARG A 300 2.98 -10.37 4.78
C ARG A 300 1.70 -9.74 4.25
N ASN A 301 0.71 -9.52 5.12
CA ASN A 301 -0.57 -8.92 4.75
C ASN A 301 -0.38 -7.46 4.29
N TRP A 302 0.49 -6.69 4.97
CA TRP A 302 0.78 -5.30 4.61
C TRP A 302 1.62 -5.21 3.33
N GLN A 303 2.58 -6.13 3.14
CA GLN A 303 3.35 -6.30 1.90
C GLN A 303 2.44 -6.60 0.69
N SER A 304 1.34 -7.34 0.85
CA SER A 304 0.43 -7.65 -0.27
C SER A 304 -0.36 -6.47 -0.83
N LEU A 305 -0.27 -5.28 -0.22
CA LEU A 305 -0.85 -4.04 -0.74
C LEU A 305 0.16 -3.19 -1.54
N TYR A 306 1.46 -3.38 -1.31
CA TYR A 306 2.52 -2.55 -1.88
C TYR A 306 2.81 -2.94 -3.35
N CYS A 307 2.27 -2.16 -4.27
CA CYS A 307 2.46 -2.37 -5.70
C CYS A 307 3.74 -1.68 -6.19
N VAL A 308 4.85 -2.41 -6.24
CA VAL A 308 6.15 -1.81 -6.61
C VAL A 308 6.13 -1.22 -8.03
N ALA A 309 5.43 -1.85 -8.98
CA ALA A 309 5.25 -1.30 -10.32
C ALA A 309 4.41 0.00 -10.36
N ALA A 310 3.62 0.29 -9.33
CA ALA A 310 2.95 1.58 -9.19
C ALA A 310 3.83 2.61 -8.47
N HIS A 311 4.63 2.20 -7.48
CA HIS A 311 5.64 3.04 -6.82
C HIS A 311 6.67 3.58 -7.82
N GLU A 312 7.27 2.68 -8.59
CA GLU A 312 8.33 2.95 -9.58
C GLU A 312 7.85 3.91 -10.71
N PHE A 313 6.56 3.84 -11.05
CA PHE A 313 5.95 4.80 -11.96
C PHE A 313 5.88 6.23 -11.38
N GLY A 314 5.74 6.37 -10.06
CA GLY A 314 5.76 7.68 -9.40
C GLY A 314 7.09 8.43 -9.58
N HIS A 315 8.21 7.70 -9.63
CA HIS A 315 9.52 8.28 -9.99
C HIS A 315 9.55 8.78 -11.44
N CYS A 316 8.88 8.07 -12.37
CA CYS A 316 8.77 8.51 -13.77
C CYS A 316 8.05 9.87 -13.90
N ILE A 317 7.11 10.18 -13.00
CA ILE A 317 6.43 11.49 -12.91
C ILE A 317 7.07 12.45 -11.88
N GLY A 318 8.26 12.11 -11.37
CA GLY A 318 9.13 13.01 -10.63
C GLY A 318 8.94 13.05 -9.11
N LEU A 319 8.27 12.05 -8.52
CA LEU A 319 8.08 11.94 -7.08
C LEU A 319 9.26 11.22 -6.42
N PRO A 320 9.82 11.74 -5.32
CA PRO A 320 10.90 11.07 -4.59
C PRO A 320 10.39 9.86 -3.80
N ASP A 321 11.31 8.98 -3.38
CA ASP A 321 11.07 8.07 -2.26
C ASP A 321 10.73 8.88 -1.00
N GLU A 322 9.69 8.47 -0.27
CA GLU A 322 9.33 9.08 1.01
C GLU A 322 10.04 8.40 2.20
N TYR A 323 10.31 7.10 2.10
CA TYR A 323 10.96 6.35 3.18
C TYR A 323 12.48 6.59 3.29
N LEU A 324 13.01 7.56 2.54
CA LEU A 324 14.43 7.92 2.49
C LEU A 324 14.62 9.40 2.79
N ASP A 325 15.82 9.76 3.26
CA ASP A 325 16.29 11.13 3.31
C ASP A 325 17.35 11.32 2.22
N TYR A 326 17.03 12.13 1.21
CA TYR A 326 17.96 12.42 0.11
C TYR A 326 19.02 13.48 0.48
N SER A 327 18.99 14.08 1.68
CA SER A 327 19.95 15.13 2.09
C SER A 327 21.41 14.70 2.00
N GLY A 328 21.71 13.45 2.38
CA GLY A 328 23.06 12.86 2.35
C GLY A 328 23.50 12.31 0.99
N PHE A 329 22.67 12.39 -0.06
CA PHE A 329 22.96 11.75 -1.34
C PHE A 329 23.95 12.60 -2.15
N ASN A 330 24.99 11.98 -2.72
CA ASN A 330 26.02 12.69 -3.51
C ASN A 330 25.43 13.38 -4.75
N ASN A 331 24.46 12.74 -5.41
CA ASN A 331 23.83 13.26 -6.61
C ASN A 331 23.02 14.54 -6.32
N ALA A 332 23.33 15.63 -7.05
CA ALA A 332 22.71 16.93 -6.81
C ALA A 332 21.23 16.99 -7.23
N THR A 333 20.82 16.26 -8.27
CA THR A 333 19.42 16.20 -8.73
C THR A 333 18.56 15.48 -7.70
N ILE A 334 19.00 14.31 -7.23
CA ILE A 334 18.28 13.52 -6.21
C ILE A 334 18.23 14.28 -4.88
N ARG A 335 19.36 14.82 -4.41
CA ARG A 335 19.41 15.65 -3.19
C ARG A 335 18.51 16.90 -3.25
N GLN A 336 18.18 17.40 -4.45
CA GLN A 336 17.28 18.53 -4.65
C GLN A 336 15.82 18.13 -4.92
N SER A 337 15.52 16.87 -5.25
CA SER A 337 14.18 16.46 -5.68
C SER A 337 13.17 16.51 -4.52
N GLN A 338 13.55 16.05 -3.32
CA GLN A 338 12.75 16.18 -2.10
C GLN A 338 12.46 17.67 -1.76
N PRO A 339 13.45 18.55 -1.50
CA PRO A 339 13.18 19.96 -1.20
C PRO A 339 12.34 20.71 -2.26
N ARG A 340 12.46 20.34 -3.55
CA ARG A 340 11.61 20.89 -4.62
C ARG A 340 10.19 20.33 -4.60
N TRP A 341 10.00 19.07 -4.22
CA TRP A 341 8.68 18.46 -4.02
C TRP A 341 7.97 19.08 -2.81
N ASP A 342 8.71 19.30 -1.71
CA ASP A 342 8.22 20.01 -0.53
C ASP A 342 7.84 21.45 -0.87
N GLN A 343 8.63 22.13 -1.72
CA GLN A 343 8.29 23.47 -2.25
C GLN A 343 6.98 23.48 -3.06
N LEU A 344 6.52 22.35 -3.61
CA LEU A 344 5.21 22.26 -4.25
C LEU A 344 4.08 21.92 -3.25
N CYS A 345 4.38 21.26 -2.13
CA CYS A 345 3.41 20.82 -1.12
C CYS A 345 3.15 21.90 -0.05
N GLY A 346 1.91 22.37 0.10
CA GLY A 346 1.51 23.35 1.12
C GLY A 346 1.96 24.80 0.89
N VAL A 347 3.02 25.03 0.09
CA VAL A 347 3.46 26.38 -0.27
C VAL A 347 2.58 27.00 -1.37
N ASN A 348 2.18 26.21 -2.37
CA ASN A 348 1.47 26.72 -3.54
C ASN A 348 -0.04 26.46 -3.55
N GLU A 349 -0.52 25.42 -2.85
CA GLU A 349 -1.94 25.05 -2.83
C GLU A 349 -2.43 24.70 -1.42
N ALA A 350 -3.49 25.38 -0.98
CA ALA A 350 -4.03 25.26 0.38
C ALA A 350 -4.66 23.89 0.70
N ASN A 351 -5.05 23.14 -0.34
CA ASN A 351 -5.62 21.79 -0.22
C ASN A 351 -4.56 20.67 -0.28
N VAL A 352 -3.27 21.02 -0.46
CA VAL A 352 -2.15 20.07 -0.42
C VAL A 352 -1.39 20.30 0.88
N PRO A 353 -1.49 19.41 1.89
CA PRO A 353 -0.79 19.62 3.16
C PRO A 353 0.73 19.73 2.99
N THR A 354 1.37 20.59 3.80
CA THR A 354 2.84 20.67 3.88
C THR A 354 3.45 19.30 4.16
N ARG A 355 4.59 18.99 3.53
CA ARG A 355 5.31 17.74 3.74
C ARG A 355 6.46 17.88 4.71
N ASN A 356 6.70 16.78 5.43
CA ASN A 356 7.98 16.41 6.03
C ASN A 356 7.88 14.92 6.38
N TRP A 357 8.41 14.08 5.48
CA TRP A 357 8.37 12.62 5.61
C TRP A 357 9.72 11.96 5.40
N HIS A 358 10.79 12.73 5.23
CA HIS A 358 12.12 12.22 4.90
C HIS A 358 12.53 11.10 5.89
N GLY A 359 12.79 9.90 5.36
CA GLY A 359 13.12 8.72 6.14
C GLY A 359 11.96 7.99 6.82
N GLN A 360 10.69 8.33 6.54
CA GLN A 360 9.52 7.78 7.24
C GLN A 360 8.77 6.74 6.40
N PHE A 361 8.76 5.50 6.89
CA PHE A 361 7.89 4.45 6.37
C PHE A 361 6.42 4.75 6.70
N ASN A 362 5.58 4.90 5.69
CA ASN A 362 4.17 5.24 5.81
C ASN A 362 3.33 4.55 4.70
N ASP A 363 2.01 4.72 4.72
CA ASP A 363 1.05 4.02 3.84
C ASP A 363 0.93 4.58 2.42
N SER A 364 1.68 5.64 2.10
CA SER A 364 1.82 6.18 0.76
C SER A 364 2.36 5.17 -0.24
N MET A 365 1.88 5.28 -1.48
CA MET A 365 2.43 4.62 -2.67
C MET A 365 3.91 4.96 -2.89
N MET A 366 4.33 6.21 -2.62
CA MET A 366 5.74 6.64 -2.69
C MET A 366 6.51 6.40 -1.40
N SER A 367 5.83 5.89 -0.37
CA SER A 367 6.48 5.20 0.74
C SER A 367 6.37 3.69 0.51
N ILE A 368 5.60 2.96 1.31
CA ILE A 368 5.61 1.49 1.33
C ILE A 368 4.22 0.86 1.47
N GLY A 369 3.16 1.61 1.16
CA GLY A 369 1.77 1.18 1.15
C GLY A 369 1.09 1.38 -0.21
N ASP A 370 -0.23 1.54 -0.21
CA ASP A 370 -1.06 1.58 -1.41
C ASP A 370 -1.69 2.95 -1.73
N ARG A 371 -1.51 3.95 -0.86
CA ARG A 371 -2.31 5.19 -0.91
C ARG A 371 -1.69 6.29 -1.75
N LEU A 372 -2.53 6.88 -2.60
CA LEU A 372 -2.22 8.14 -3.27
C LEU A 372 -2.75 9.33 -2.48
N TYR A 373 -1.96 10.40 -2.44
CA TYR A 373 -2.23 11.63 -1.71
C TYR A 373 -2.18 12.85 -2.64
N PRO A 374 -2.78 14.00 -2.29
CA PRO A 374 -2.69 15.23 -3.09
C PRO A 374 -1.25 15.63 -3.45
N CYS A 375 -0.29 15.33 -2.56
CA CYS A 375 1.14 15.58 -2.73
C CYS A 375 1.75 14.82 -3.92
N HIS A 376 1.18 13.69 -4.35
CA HIS A 376 1.63 12.94 -5.53
C HIS A 376 1.16 13.55 -6.86
N ALA A 377 0.20 14.48 -6.82
CA ALA A 377 -0.29 15.17 -8.00
C ALA A 377 0.51 16.46 -8.32
N VAL A 378 1.40 16.92 -7.44
CA VAL A 378 1.96 18.29 -7.52
C VAL A 378 2.93 18.51 -8.67
N THR A 379 3.68 17.50 -9.09
CA THR A 379 4.58 17.59 -10.25
C THR A 379 3.78 17.74 -11.56
N LEU A 380 2.67 17.02 -11.67
CA LEU A 380 1.72 17.08 -12.77
C LEU A 380 0.93 18.39 -12.77
N TRP A 381 0.51 18.85 -11.59
CA TRP A 381 -0.12 20.16 -11.38
C TRP A 381 0.79 21.28 -11.90
N LYS A 382 2.06 21.32 -11.47
CA LYS A 382 3.01 22.34 -11.89
C LYS A 382 3.25 22.32 -13.41
N ALA A 383 3.35 21.13 -13.99
CA ALA A 383 3.50 20.96 -15.44
C ALA A 383 2.24 21.37 -16.23
N LEU A 384 1.04 21.18 -15.68
CA LEU A 384 -0.23 21.65 -16.25
C LEU A 384 -0.36 23.17 -16.17
N ASP A 385 0.00 23.76 -15.03
CA ASP A 385 0.11 25.21 -14.84
C ASP A 385 1.07 25.81 -15.88
N ASP A 386 2.29 25.25 -16.02
CA ASP A 386 3.28 25.71 -17.00
C ASP A 386 2.81 25.57 -18.46
N MET A 387 2.22 24.43 -18.83
CA MET A 387 1.69 24.19 -20.18
C MET A 387 0.58 25.19 -20.54
N THR A 388 -0.33 25.45 -19.61
CA THR A 388 -1.50 26.33 -19.86
C THR A 388 -1.17 27.82 -19.77
N GLN A 389 -0.17 28.21 -18.97
CA GLN A 389 0.34 29.59 -18.89
C GLN A 389 1.15 30.00 -20.14
N ASN A 390 1.90 29.08 -20.75
CA ASN A 390 2.74 29.37 -21.92
C ASN A 390 2.01 29.23 -23.29
N ALA A 391 0.71 28.93 -23.29
CA ALA A 391 -0.05 28.76 -24.52
C ALA A 391 -0.24 30.09 -25.31
N PRO A 392 -0.32 30.08 -26.66
CA PRO A 392 -0.48 31.30 -27.47
C PRO A 392 -1.74 32.14 -27.16
N ASN A 393 -2.77 31.51 -26.59
CA ASN A 393 -3.99 32.16 -26.10
C ASN A 393 -4.04 32.18 -24.56
N SER A 394 -2.91 32.47 -23.89
CA SER A 394 -2.75 32.17 -22.47
C SER A 394 -3.87 32.76 -21.60
N MET A 395 -4.56 31.86 -20.90
CA MET A 395 -5.59 32.23 -19.95
C MET A 395 -4.89 32.70 -18.67
N THR A 396 -4.48 33.96 -18.66
CA THR A 396 -3.57 34.65 -17.71
C THR A 396 -3.96 34.63 -16.23
N ALA A 397 -4.98 33.85 -15.84
CA ALA A 397 -5.38 33.59 -14.47
C ALA A 397 -5.86 32.14 -14.20
N GLN A 398 -5.71 31.18 -15.13
CA GLN A 398 -5.96 29.75 -14.83
C GLN A 398 -4.78 29.14 -14.04
N ARG A 399 -4.71 29.46 -12.75
CA ARG A 399 -4.16 28.51 -11.78
C ARG A 399 -5.06 27.28 -11.76
N TRP A 400 -4.45 26.11 -11.75
CA TRP A 400 -5.12 24.86 -11.46
C TRP A 400 -5.07 24.59 -9.96
N THR A 401 -6.08 23.91 -9.43
CA THR A 401 -6.15 23.47 -8.04
C THR A 401 -6.22 21.94 -7.99
N VAL A 402 -5.53 21.31 -7.04
CA VAL A 402 -5.65 19.86 -6.83
C VAL A 402 -7.01 19.55 -6.19
N VAL A 403 -7.85 18.81 -6.91
CA VAL A 403 -9.03 18.18 -6.33
C VAL A 403 -8.56 16.87 -5.73
N ALA A 404 -8.75 16.72 -4.41
CA ALA A 404 -8.30 15.55 -3.65
C ALA A 404 -8.78 14.22 -4.28
N PRO A 405 -7.98 13.14 -4.17
CA PRO A 405 -8.22 11.90 -4.90
C PRO A 405 -9.56 11.22 -4.58
#